data_AF-A0A8H4YRF7-F1
#
_entry.id   AF-A0A8H4YRF7-F1
#
_cell.length_a   1.000
_cell.length_b   1.000
_cell.length_c   1.000
_cell.angle_alpha   90.00
_cell.angle_beta   90.00
_cell.angle_gamma   90.00
#
_symmetry.space_group_name_H-M   'P 1'
#
loop_
_entity.id
_entity.type
_entity.pdbx_description
1 polymer ?
#
loop_
_entity_poly.entity_id
_entity_poly.type
_entity_poly.pdbx_seq_one_letter_code
_entity_poly.pdbx_strand_id
1 'polypeptide(L)'
;MSGPFSSPFGENSNPFGTDRGKRTNNAIHAVAEEDENDTITSPTNPRFGASPNSASMFSGPFGGGFGGDSSSEAPPSRNLPNPDSYPAQYNFGRRTSVSAESLKPSADSYDNWSPPFHEKSADQLERLKRAIEGNFLFSHLEDEQSAQILGALVEKPIPAKGIKVISQGDAGDYFYVVEKGSFDVYVNPTGSLQPGPDGMGNQVGNIQAGGSFGELALMYNAPRAATVVSAESGCTVWALDRVTFRRILMESTFARRRMYESFLEEVPLLASLNPYERSKIADALETKKFAAGEVIINEGDPGHAFYLLESGEADAYIGQPDNKVCHYKKGDYFGELALLNDAPRAASIVATSPVKVGSLGKNAFQRLLGPVEGILRRTKYQGVATGVEEMDPLHTG
;
A
#
# COMPACT_ATOMS: atom_id res chain seq x y z
N MET A 1 46.00 38.12 -28.45
CA MET A 1 46.43 38.58 -27.12
C MET A 1 45.40 38.03 -26.12
N SER A 2 45.47 36.80 -25.60
CA SER A 2 46.40 36.20 -24.62
C SER A 2 46.45 36.92 -23.27
N GLY A 3 45.83 36.31 -22.25
CA GLY A 3 46.18 36.49 -20.83
C GLY A 3 44.99 36.78 -19.89
N PRO A 4 45.00 36.27 -18.65
CA PRO A 4 43.83 35.62 -18.02
C PRO A 4 43.34 36.29 -16.73
N PHE A 5 42.11 35.95 -16.30
CA PHE A 5 41.61 36.26 -14.96
C PHE A 5 41.47 34.97 -14.16
N SER A 6 42.24 34.85 -13.09
CA SER A 6 42.31 33.68 -12.20
C SER A 6 41.38 33.86 -11.00
N SER A 7 40.63 32.81 -10.69
CA SER A 7 39.72 32.70 -9.53
C SER A 7 40.51 32.52 -8.22
N PRO A 8 40.16 33.17 -7.10
CA PRO A 8 41.06 33.28 -5.95
C PRO A 8 40.82 32.32 -4.77
N PHE A 9 40.12 31.19 -4.89
CA PHE A 9 40.06 30.22 -3.76
C PHE A 9 40.06 28.77 -4.23
N GLY A 10 41.13 28.06 -3.85
CA GLY A 10 41.39 26.65 -4.08
C GLY A 10 41.06 25.75 -2.88
N GLU A 11 41.35 24.48 -3.11
CA GLU A 11 40.99 23.27 -2.35
C GLU A 11 41.52 23.18 -0.90
N ASN A 12 40.77 22.42 -0.09
CA ASN A 12 41.20 21.58 1.03
C ASN A 12 42.19 22.14 2.07
N SER A 13 41.67 22.48 3.25
CA SER A 13 42.28 22.02 4.53
C SER A 13 41.31 22.21 5.69
N ASN A 14 41.12 21.12 6.44
CA ASN A 14 40.28 20.99 7.62
C ASN A 14 41.11 21.32 8.87
N PRO A 15 40.82 22.39 9.64
CA PRO A 15 41.64 22.74 10.79
C PRO A 15 40.89 22.48 12.10
N PHE A 16 41.50 21.63 12.93
CA PHE A 16 41.30 21.44 14.38
C PHE A 16 40.37 20.33 14.87
N GLY A 17 41.01 19.19 15.15
CA GLY A 17 40.66 18.32 16.27
C GLY A 17 41.56 18.58 17.50
N THR A 18 40.96 18.33 18.67
CA THR A 18 41.52 17.96 19.99
C THR A 18 42.48 18.90 20.73
N ASP A 19 42.06 19.43 21.90
CA ASP A 19 42.70 19.12 23.20
C ASP A 19 41.84 19.50 24.43
N ARG A 20 42.11 18.82 25.55
CA ARG A 20 41.41 18.74 26.84
C ARG A 20 41.60 19.96 27.77
N GLY A 21 40.49 20.33 28.44
CA GLY A 21 40.42 20.45 29.91
C GLY A 21 40.70 21.82 30.58
N LYS A 22 39.64 22.47 31.08
CA LYS A 22 39.43 22.79 32.52
C LYS A 22 38.10 23.54 32.72
N ARG A 23 37.34 23.07 33.72
CA ARG A 23 36.04 23.57 34.19
C ARG A 23 36.14 24.93 34.87
N THR A 24 35.14 25.80 34.67
CA THR A 24 34.53 26.61 35.74
C THR A 24 33.01 26.71 35.50
N ASN A 25 32.25 26.59 36.58
CA ASN A 25 30.80 26.51 36.64
C ASN A 25 30.12 27.86 36.37
N ASN A 26 29.01 27.87 35.63
CA ASN A 26 27.80 28.51 36.11
C ASN A 26 26.55 27.94 35.43
N ALA A 27 25.54 27.69 36.27
CA ALA A 27 24.36 26.89 36.00
C ALA A 27 23.23 27.72 35.38
N ILE A 28 22.55 27.14 34.39
CA ILE A 28 21.18 27.48 34.02
C ILE A 28 20.48 26.20 33.58
N HIS A 29 19.26 25.99 34.11
CA HIS A 29 18.44 24.78 34.05
C HIS A 29 18.36 24.10 32.67
N ALA A 30 18.80 22.84 32.61
CA ALA A 30 18.51 21.91 31.52
C ALA A 30 17.36 20.98 31.94
N VAL A 31 16.41 20.81 31.02
CA VAL A 31 15.31 19.84 31.09
C VAL A 31 15.93 18.44 30.96
N ALA A 32 15.51 17.51 31.81
CA ALA A 32 15.97 16.13 31.77
C ALA A 32 15.35 15.43 30.54
N GLU A 33 16.18 15.12 29.55
CA GLU A 33 15.87 14.12 28.54
C GLU A 33 16.25 12.76 29.12
N GLU A 34 15.26 11.88 29.23
CA GLU A 34 15.46 10.48 29.58
C GLU A 34 16.06 9.77 28.37
N ASP A 35 17.37 9.50 28.41
CA ASP A 35 18.07 8.65 27.44
C ASP A 35 17.59 7.19 27.61
N GLU A 36 16.64 6.75 26.80
CA GLU A 36 16.38 5.33 26.56
C GLU A 36 17.56 4.74 25.78
N ASN A 37 18.36 3.95 26.49
CA ASN A 37 19.57 3.31 26.02
C ASN A 37 19.21 2.05 25.20
N ASP A 38 18.68 2.23 23.99
CA ASP A 38 18.43 1.13 23.05
C ASP A 38 19.67 0.86 22.19
N THR A 39 20.58 0.04 22.72
CA THR A 39 21.62 -0.62 21.93
C THR A 39 21.01 -1.67 21.00
N ILE A 40 20.42 -1.24 19.88
CA ILE A 40 20.16 -2.12 18.74
C ILE A 40 21.40 -2.08 17.84
N THR A 41 22.31 -3.03 18.07
CA THR A 41 23.42 -3.29 17.14
C THR A 41 22.85 -3.82 15.83
N SER A 42 23.07 -3.07 14.74
CA SER A 42 22.82 -3.51 13.37
C SER A 42 23.64 -4.78 13.06
N PRO A 43 23.08 -5.86 12.46
CA PRO A 43 23.74 -7.16 12.36
C PRO A 43 24.77 -7.27 11.21
N THR A 44 25.28 -6.16 10.66
CA THR A 44 26.10 -6.18 9.43
C THR A 44 27.55 -5.71 9.58
N ASN A 45 28.16 -5.82 10.76
CA ASN A 45 29.57 -5.49 10.93
C ASN A 45 30.44 -6.75 11.14
N PRO A 46 31.34 -7.14 10.20
CA PRO A 46 32.26 -8.24 10.42
C PRO A 46 33.57 -7.71 10.99
N ARG A 47 33.67 -7.59 12.32
CA ARG A 47 34.95 -7.38 13.01
C ARG A 47 35.00 -8.17 14.31
N PHE A 48 35.44 -9.42 14.22
CA PHE A 48 36.05 -10.10 15.37
C PHE A 48 37.56 -10.12 15.16
N GLY A 49 38.25 -9.27 15.93
CA GLY A 49 39.69 -9.35 16.11
C GLY A 49 40.05 -10.61 16.88
N ALA A 50 41.04 -11.33 16.38
CA ALA A 50 41.59 -12.51 17.03
C ALA A 50 42.47 -12.12 18.23
N SER A 51 42.26 -12.78 19.37
CA SER A 51 43.37 -13.19 20.25
C SER A 51 42.98 -14.36 21.15
N PRO A 52 43.96 -15.20 21.55
CA PRO A 52 43.74 -16.58 21.94
C PRO A 52 43.70 -16.78 23.47
N ASN A 53 43.24 -17.97 23.87
CA ASN A 53 43.23 -18.51 25.23
C ASN A 53 42.17 -17.96 26.19
N SER A 54 41.06 -18.68 26.33
CA SER A 54 40.78 -19.41 27.57
C SER A 54 39.62 -20.38 27.38
N ALA A 55 39.85 -21.63 27.78
CA ALA A 55 38.81 -22.63 27.93
C ALA A 55 37.98 -22.30 29.18
N SER A 56 36.66 -22.24 29.04
CA SER A 56 35.78 -22.60 30.15
C SER A 56 34.45 -23.13 29.63
N MET A 57 34.12 -24.30 30.17
CA MET A 57 32.90 -25.06 29.96
C MET A 57 31.71 -24.32 30.58
N PHE A 58 30.56 -24.30 29.90
CA PHE A 58 29.29 -24.22 30.59
C PHE A 58 28.27 -25.15 29.91
N SER A 59 27.85 -26.14 30.68
CA SER A 59 26.90 -27.20 30.34
C SER A 59 25.45 -26.76 30.60
N GLY A 60 24.54 -27.12 29.71
CA GLY A 60 23.07 -27.00 29.88
C GLY A 60 22.32 -28.04 29.05
N PRO A 61 21.08 -28.40 29.40
CA PRO A 61 20.72 -29.78 29.72
C PRO A 61 19.85 -30.43 28.65
N PHE A 62 20.45 -30.94 27.59
CA PHE A 62 19.82 -31.98 26.76
C PHE A 62 20.88 -33.03 26.42
N GLY A 63 21.22 -33.83 27.43
CA GLY A 63 22.06 -35.01 27.28
C GLY A 63 21.20 -36.20 26.83
N GLY A 64 21.47 -36.68 25.63
CA GLY A 64 20.93 -37.95 25.09
C GLY A 64 21.79 -38.36 23.91
N GLY A 65 22.83 -39.14 24.19
CA GLY A 65 23.83 -39.55 23.21
C GLY A 65 23.37 -40.67 22.30
N PHE A 66 23.86 -40.64 21.06
CA PHE A 66 24.12 -41.83 20.26
C PHE A 66 25.49 -41.68 19.64
N GLY A 67 26.39 -42.59 20.01
CA GLY A 67 27.70 -42.76 19.40
C GLY A 67 27.59 -43.34 18.00
N GLY A 68 28.48 -42.91 17.11
CA GLY A 68 28.61 -43.44 15.76
C GLY A 68 29.82 -42.84 15.06
N ASP A 69 30.85 -43.67 14.93
CA ASP A 69 32.05 -43.60 14.10
C ASP A 69 32.65 -42.24 13.66
N SER A 70 33.87 -42.02 14.13
CA SER A 70 34.85 -41.11 13.58
C SER A 70 35.41 -41.65 12.25
N SER A 71 34.78 -41.31 11.13
CA SER A 71 35.45 -41.20 9.84
C SER A 71 35.61 -39.72 9.51
N SER A 72 36.84 -39.23 9.60
CA SER A 72 37.23 -37.87 9.24
C SER A 72 37.22 -37.71 7.72
N GLU A 73 36.05 -37.40 7.15
CA GLU A 73 35.97 -36.79 5.82
C GLU A 73 35.28 -35.43 5.98
N ALA A 74 36.10 -34.38 5.98
CA ALA A 74 35.60 -33.01 5.91
C ALA A 74 34.80 -32.87 4.60
N PRO A 75 33.62 -32.23 4.61
CA PRO A 75 32.91 -31.93 3.37
C PRO A 75 33.84 -31.07 2.50
N PRO A 76 33.89 -31.29 1.16
CA PRO A 76 34.77 -30.54 0.30
C PRO A 76 34.46 -29.06 0.50
N SER A 77 35.50 -28.29 0.85
CA SER A 77 35.40 -26.84 0.94
C SER A 77 34.85 -26.33 -0.39
N ARG A 78 33.58 -25.88 -0.40
CA ARG A 78 33.08 -25.06 -1.50
C ARG A 78 33.99 -23.85 -1.56
N ASN A 79 34.89 -23.82 -2.55
CA ASN A 79 35.64 -22.62 -2.88
C ASN A 79 34.60 -21.52 -3.11
N LEU A 80 34.57 -20.52 -2.21
CA LEU A 80 33.78 -19.32 -2.46
C LEU A 80 34.33 -18.71 -3.76
N PRO A 81 33.46 -18.41 -4.74
CA PRO A 81 33.91 -17.81 -5.98
C PRO A 81 34.61 -16.47 -5.70
N ASN A 82 35.75 -16.25 -6.34
CA ASN A 82 36.54 -15.03 -6.20
C ASN A 82 35.69 -13.83 -6.65
N PRO A 83 35.38 -12.85 -5.76
CA PRO A 83 34.48 -11.74 -6.08
C PRO A 83 34.98 -10.85 -7.23
N ASP A 84 36.28 -10.87 -7.52
CA ASP A 84 36.90 -10.13 -8.62
C ASP A 84 36.66 -10.75 -10.01
N SER A 85 36.03 -11.94 -10.08
CA SER A 85 35.75 -12.67 -11.33
C SER A 85 34.34 -12.45 -11.87
N TYR A 86 33.52 -11.65 -11.20
CA TYR A 86 32.13 -11.40 -11.58
C TYR A 86 31.89 -9.92 -11.89
N PRO A 87 31.06 -9.59 -12.90
CA PRO A 87 30.65 -8.22 -13.15
C PRO A 87 30.05 -7.61 -11.87
N ALA A 88 30.27 -6.31 -11.62
CA ALA A 88 29.78 -5.62 -10.41
C ALA A 88 28.24 -5.71 -10.19
N GLN A 89 27.50 -6.10 -11.23
CA GLN A 89 26.05 -6.30 -11.23
C GLN A 89 25.63 -7.76 -11.07
N TYR A 90 26.57 -8.70 -10.87
CA TYR A 90 26.27 -10.11 -10.64
C TYR A 90 25.69 -10.29 -9.24
N ASN A 91 24.38 -10.11 -9.16
CA ASN A 91 23.64 -10.38 -7.96
C ASN A 91 23.53 -11.91 -7.83
N PHE A 92 24.20 -12.50 -6.84
CA PHE A 92 24.27 -13.95 -6.56
C PHE A 92 22.90 -14.56 -6.17
N GLY A 93 21.84 -14.27 -6.91
CA GLY A 93 20.46 -14.58 -6.54
C GLY A 93 19.99 -13.89 -5.26
N ARG A 94 20.70 -12.85 -4.77
CA ARG A 94 20.26 -12.11 -3.58
C ARG A 94 19.14 -11.15 -3.98
N ARG A 95 18.06 -11.12 -3.20
CA ARG A 95 16.99 -10.15 -3.39
C ARG A 95 17.50 -8.77 -2.98
N THR A 96 17.38 -7.79 -3.86
CA THR A 96 17.69 -6.38 -3.57
C THR A 96 16.44 -5.66 -3.10
N SER A 97 16.61 -4.73 -2.15
CA SER A 97 15.51 -3.86 -1.72
C SER A 97 15.14 -2.88 -2.83
N VAL A 98 13.85 -2.61 -2.98
CA VAL A 98 13.32 -1.54 -3.83
C VAL A 98 12.57 -0.55 -2.96
N SER A 99 12.66 0.73 -3.30
CA SER A 99 11.92 1.80 -2.64
C SER A 99 11.38 2.76 -3.69
N ALA A 100 10.36 3.49 -3.32
CA ALA A 100 9.79 4.55 -4.11
C ALA A 100 9.87 5.86 -3.31
N GLU A 101 9.68 6.99 -3.97
CA GLU A 101 9.68 8.30 -3.29
C GLU A 101 8.66 8.31 -2.14
N SER A 102 9.04 8.97 -1.03
CA SER A 102 8.12 9.18 0.08
C SER A 102 7.12 10.25 -0.32
N LEU A 103 5.84 9.88 -0.35
CA LEU A 103 4.74 10.81 -0.48
C LEU A 103 4.15 11.00 0.91
N LYS A 104 4.12 12.24 1.38
CA LYS A 104 3.34 12.57 2.57
C LYS A 104 1.87 12.57 2.16
N PRO A 105 1.05 11.66 2.69
CA PRO A 105 -0.39 11.79 2.52
C PRO A 105 -0.82 13.10 3.17
N SER A 106 -1.57 13.91 2.44
CA SER A 106 -1.91 15.29 2.77
C SER A 106 -2.61 15.40 4.13
N ALA A 107 -1.81 15.58 5.19
CA ALA A 107 -2.23 16.18 6.45
C ALA A 107 -2.22 17.72 6.37
N ASP A 108 -1.52 18.28 5.38
CA ASP A 108 -1.47 19.73 5.19
C ASP A 108 -2.57 20.16 4.22
N SER A 109 -3.48 20.99 4.72
CA SER A 109 -4.58 21.64 4.00
C SER A 109 -4.12 22.63 2.91
N TYR A 110 -2.87 22.52 2.47
CA TYR A 110 -2.13 23.56 1.74
C TYR A 110 -1.51 23.11 0.42
N ASP A 111 -1.56 21.83 0.01
CA ASP A 111 -0.93 21.43 -1.27
C ASP A 111 -1.80 21.74 -2.50
N ASN A 112 -3.11 22.03 -2.33
CA ASN A 112 -4.07 22.37 -3.43
C ASN A 112 -3.87 21.53 -4.71
N TRP A 113 -3.40 20.30 -4.56
CA TRP A 113 -3.00 19.48 -5.69
C TRP A 113 -4.26 18.87 -6.29
N SER A 114 -4.42 19.04 -7.59
CA SER A 114 -5.48 18.38 -8.35
C SER A 114 -4.82 17.49 -9.40
N PRO A 115 -5.36 16.29 -9.67
CA PRO A 115 -4.91 15.49 -10.79
C PRO A 115 -4.92 16.32 -12.08
N PRO A 116 -3.84 16.30 -12.88
CA PRO A 116 -3.84 16.96 -14.17
C PRO A 116 -4.95 16.35 -15.04
N PHE A 117 -5.57 17.19 -15.85
CA PHE A 117 -6.62 16.77 -16.77
C PHE A 117 -6.28 17.23 -18.18
N HIS A 118 -6.20 16.26 -19.09
CA HIS A 118 -6.00 16.49 -20.50
C HIS A 118 -7.24 16.02 -21.25
N GLU A 119 -7.86 16.93 -22.01
CA GLU A 119 -9.04 16.65 -22.81
C GLU A 119 -8.77 15.54 -23.82
N LYS A 120 -9.72 14.61 -23.93
CA LYS A 120 -9.67 13.44 -24.83
C LYS A 120 -11.04 13.25 -25.46
N SER A 121 -11.07 12.78 -26.69
CA SER A 121 -12.33 12.40 -27.33
C SER A 121 -12.92 11.14 -26.68
N ALA A 122 -14.23 10.93 -26.83
CA ALA A 122 -14.90 9.73 -26.34
C ALA A 122 -14.25 8.44 -26.88
N ASP A 123 -13.89 8.43 -28.16
CA ASP A 123 -13.25 7.28 -28.80
C ASP A 123 -11.84 7.01 -28.25
N GLN A 124 -11.07 8.07 -27.94
CA GLN A 124 -9.75 7.93 -27.31
C GLN A 124 -9.88 7.35 -25.91
N LEU A 125 -10.85 7.82 -25.12
CA LEU A 125 -11.11 7.29 -23.78
C LEU A 125 -11.51 5.83 -23.82
N GLU A 126 -12.36 5.41 -24.76
CA GLU A 126 -12.76 4.00 -24.89
C GLU A 126 -11.57 3.10 -25.24
N ARG A 127 -10.73 3.52 -26.20
CA ARG A 127 -9.51 2.77 -26.56
C ARG A 127 -8.53 2.69 -25.39
N LEU A 128 -8.31 3.79 -24.69
CA LEU A 128 -7.44 3.83 -23.52
C LEU A 128 -7.95 2.91 -22.41
N LYS A 129 -9.25 2.97 -22.10
CA LYS A 129 -9.88 2.12 -21.09
C LYS A 129 -9.65 0.65 -21.41
N ARG A 130 -9.86 0.24 -22.67
CA ARG A 130 -9.61 -1.13 -23.14
C ARG A 130 -8.12 -1.51 -23.05
N ALA A 131 -7.21 -0.58 -23.33
CA ALA A 131 -5.77 -0.84 -23.32
C ALA A 131 -5.21 -1.08 -21.90
N ILE A 132 -5.77 -0.41 -20.89
CA ILE A 132 -5.29 -0.54 -19.49
C ILE A 132 -6.04 -1.60 -18.68
N GLU A 133 -7.22 -2.04 -19.11
CA GLU A 133 -8.07 -3.01 -18.38
C GLU A 133 -7.34 -4.34 -18.06
N GLY A 134 -6.48 -4.81 -18.97
CA GLY A 134 -5.70 -6.03 -18.77
C GLY A 134 -4.46 -5.88 -17.89
N ASN A 135 -4.16 -4.66 -17.43
CA ASN A 135 -2.96 -4.38 -16.64
C ASN A 135 -3.27 -4.46 -15.13
N PHE A 136 -2.47 -5.24 -14.40
CA PHE A 136 -2.67 -5.53 -12.98
C PHE A 136 -2.67 -4.28 -12.08
N LEU A 137 -2.06 -3.17 -12.52
CA LEU A 137 -2.09 -1.91 -11.79
C LEU A 137 -3.45 -1.21 -11.84
N PHE A 138 -4.26 -1.53 -12.84
CA PHE A 138 -5.52 -0.84 -13.10
C PHE A 138 -6.76 -1.73 -12.87
N SER A 139 -6.57 -3.04 -12.67
CA SER A 139 -7.66 -4.02 -12.53
C SER A 139 -8.47 -3.89 -11.23
N HIS A 140 -7.96 -3.19 -10.23
CA HIS A 140 -8.59 -3.03 -8.91
C HIS A 140 -8.93 -1.57 -8.57
N LEU A 141 -8.94 -0.70 -9.58
CA LEU A 141 -9.28 0.71 -9.40
C LEU A 141 -10.78 0.92 -9.39
N GLU A 142 -11.23 1.82 -8.52
CA GLU A 142 -12.60 2.33 -8.53
C GLU A 142 -12.83 3.22 -9.76
N ASP A 143 -14.08 3.37 -10.20
CA ASP A 143 -14.43 4.13 -11.40
C ASP A 143 -13.92 5.57 -11.37
N GLU A 144 -13.96 6.22 -10.21
CA GLU A 144 -13.46 7.59 -10.02
C GLU A 144 -11.94 7.67 -10.18
N GLN A 145 -11.20 6.73 -9.57
CA GLN A 145 -9.74 6.65 -9.71
C GLN A 145 -9.34 6.38 -11.15
N SER A 146 -10.05 5.46 -11.81
CA SER A 146 -9.86 5.12 -13.21
C SER A 146 -10.08 6.36 -14.10
N ALA A 147 -11.16 7.11 -13.87
CA ALA A 147 -11.43 8.35 -14.60
C ALA A 147 -10.34 9.42 -14.38
N GLN A 148 -9.88 9.61 -13.14
CA GLN A 148 -8.79 10.55 -12.82
C GLN A 148 -7.48 10.17 -13.53
N ILE A 149 -7.11 8.88 -13.50
CA ILE A 149 -5.92 8.35 -14.19
C ILE A 149 -6.03 8.52 -15.70
N LEU A 150 -7.18 8.18 -16.29
CA LEU A 150 -7.43 8.36 -17.72
C LEU A 150 -7.39 9.85 -18.10
N GLY A 151 -7.88 10.74 -17.23
CA GLY A 151 -7.77 12.18 -17.38
C GLY A 151 -6.31 12.69 -17.36
N ALA A 152 -5.48 12.12 -16.48
CA ALA A 152 -4.09 12.51 -16.29
C ALA A 152 -3.11 12.05 -17.38
N LEU A 153 -3.49 11.06 -18.21
CA LEU A 153 -2.67 10.65 -19.36
C LEU A 153 -2.47 11.81 -20.33
N VAL A 154 -1.21 12.12 -20.64
CA VAL A 154 -0.84 13.18 -21.60
C VAL A 154 -0.41 12.58 -22.93
N GLU A 155 -0.86 13.16 -24.04
CA GLU A 155 -0.45 12.73 -25.38
C GLU A 155 1.00 13.14 -25.65
N LYS A 156 1.82 12.22 -26.16
CA LYS A 156 3.18 12.47 -26.60
C LYS A 156 3.38 11.95 -28.03
N PRO A 157 3.52 12.85 -29.02
CA PRO A 157 3.81 12.45 -30.40
C PRO A 157 5.28 12.04 -30.54
N ILE A 158 5.52 10.97 -31.31
CA ILE A 158 6.84 10.44 -31.65
C ILE A 158 7.03 10.57 -33.16
N PRO A 159 7.64 11.67 -33.64
CA PRO A 159 7.54 12.08 -35.04
C PRO A 159 8.32 11.18 -36.01
N ALA A 160 9.47 10.65 -35.58
CA ALA A 160 10.38 9.89 -36.44
C ALA A 160 10.52 8.43 -36.00
N LYS A 161 10.90 7.59 -36.96
CA LYS A 161 11.36 6.21 -36.71
C LYS A 161 12.70 6.23 -35.99
N GLY A 162 12.94 5.25 -35.11
CA GLY A 162 14.21 5.07 -34.41
C GLY A 162 14.36 5.93 -33.15
N ILE A 163 13.30 6.62 -32.71
CA ILE A 163 13.31 7.39 -31.47
C ILE A 163 13.20 6.43 -30.28
N LYS A 164 14.18 6.50 -29.37
CA LYS A 164 14.16 5.76 -28.09
C LYS A 164 13.22 6.47 -27.12
N VAL A 165 12.09 5.85 -26.79
CA VAL A 165 11.12 6.38 -25.84
C VAL A 165 11.60 6.16 -24.40
N ILE A 166 12.19 4.99 -24.13
CA ILE A 166 12.88 4.66 -22.89
C ILE A 166 14.15 3.88 -23.21
N SER A 167 15.19 4.03 -22.38
CA SER A 167 16.44 3.27 -22.51
C SER A 167 16.64 2.37 -21.30
N GLN A 168 17.16 1.16 -21.54
CA GLN A 168 17.46 0.20 -20.48
C GLN A 168 18.52 0.75 -19.52
N GLY A 169 18.26 0.63 -18.23
CA GLY A 169 19.12 1.16 -17.15
C GLY A 169 18.73 2.56 -16.68
N ASP A 170 17.95 3.32 -17.46
CA ASP A 170 17.50 4.65 -17.05
C ASP A 170 16.51 4.57 -15.89
N ALA A 171 16.42 5.64 -15.09
CA ALA A 171 15.33 5.80 -14.13
C ALA A 171 13.99 5.85 -14.86
N GLY A 172 13.02 5.06 -14.39
CA GLY A 172 11.71 5.01 -15.04
C GLY A 172 10.69 5.90 -14.36
N ASP A 173 10.29 7.01 -14.96
CA ASP A 173 9.33 7.93 -14.31
C ASP A 173 7.92 7.91 -14.91
N TYR A 174 7.76 7.26 -16.06
CA TYR A 174 6.51 7.23 -16.82
C TYR A 174 6.07 5.82 -17.20
N PHE A 175 4.77 5.64 -17.28
CA PHE A 175 4.09 4.56 -17.98
C PHE A 175 3.57 5.06 -19.32
N TYR A 176 3.63 4.20 -20.34
CA TYR A 176 3.21 4.56 -21.69
C TYR A 176 2.18 3.58 -22.25
N VAL A 177 1.15 4.11 -22.91
CA VAL A 177 0.16 3.34 -23.68
C VAL A 177 0.25 3.75 -25.15
N VAL A 178 0.32 2.80 -26.07
CA VAL A 178 0.45 3.09 -27.49
C VAL A 178 -0.92 3.43 -28.08
N GLU A 179 -1.10 4.67 -28.53
CA GLU A 179 -2.32 5.11 -29.25
C GLU A 179 -2.21 4.74 -30.73
N LYS A 180 -1.06 5.01 -31.34
CA LYS A 180 -0.83 4.84 -32.77
C LYS A 180 0.60 4.41 -33.05
N GLY A 181 0.73 3.49 -34.00
CA GLY A 181 2.00 3.00 -34.51
C GLY A 181 2.52 1.80 -33.70
N SER A 182 3.80 1.50 -33.89
CA SER A 182 4.45 0.32 -33.31
C SER A 182 5.85 0.63 -32.76
N PHE A 183 6.25 -0.15 -31.76
CA PHE A 183 7.48 0.05 -31.02
C PHE A 183 8.22 -1.28 -30.81
N ASP A 184 9.51 -1.30 -31.14
CA ASP A 184 10.37 -2.46 -30.93
C ASP A 184 11.04 -2.41 -29.56
N VAL A 185 11.08 -3.56 -28.89
CA VAL A 185 11.63 -3.71 -27.55
C VAL A 185 12.95 -4.46 -27.62
N TYR A 186 14.00 -3.88 -27.06
CA TYR A 186 15.35 -4.43 -27.03
C TYR A 186 15.83 -4.63 -25.60
N VAL A 187 16.52 -5.75 -25.36
CA VAL A 187 17.11 -6.06 -24.06
C VAL A 187 18.57 -6.45 -24.25
N ASN A 188 19.44 -5.73 -23.57
CA ASN A 188 20.84 -6.06 -23.43
C ASN A 188 21.04 -6.98 -22.20
N PRO A 189 21.70 -8.15 -22.35
CA PRO A 189 21.99 -9.06 -21.23
C PRO A 189 22.81 -8.43 -20.10
N THR A 190 23.56 -7.35 -20.37
CA THR A 190 24.31 -6.61 -19.34
C THR A 190 23.41 -5.80 -18.39
N GLY A 191 22.12 -5.69 -18.68
CA GLY A 191 21.17 -4.94 -17.83
C GLY A 191 21.18 -3.42 -18.07
N SER A 192 21.99 -2.92 -19.00
CA SER A 192 22.10 -1.49 -19.34
C SER A 192 22.39 -1.27 -20.82
N LEU A 193 22.05 -0.10 -21.34
CA LEU A 193 22.40 0.31 -22.70
C LEU A 193 23.92 0.46 -22.83
N GLN A 194 24.53 -0.26 -23.79
CA GLN A 194 25.97 -0.17 -24.06
C GLN A 194 26.27 0.77 -25.24
N PRO A 195 27.48 1.33 -25.35
CA PRO A 195 27.93 2.04 -26.54
C PRO A 195 28.10 1.09 -27.74
N GLY A 196 27.89 1.59 -28.95
CA GLY A 196 28.11 0.87 -30.20
C GLY A 196 26.85 0.37 -30.90
N PRO A 197 26.98 -0.28 -32.07
CA PRO A 197 25.86 -0.69 -32.93
C PRO A 197 24.94 -1.71 -32.24
N ASP A 198 25.52 -2.66 -31.51
CA ASP A 198 24.82 -3.73 -30.80
C ASP A 198 24.46 -3.35 -29.36
N GLY A 199 24.61 -2.08 -29.01
CA GLY A 199 24.50 -1.59 -27.64
C GLY A 199 23.11 -1.79 -27.00
N MET A 200 22.07 -1.86 -27.83
CA MET A 200 20.68 -2.09 -27.39
C MET A 200 20.40 -3.57 -27.06
N GLY A 201 21.26 -4.49 -27.50
CA GLY A 201 21.04 -5.92 -27.36
C GLY A 201 20.01 -6.47 -28.36
N ASN A 202 19.38 -7.59 -27.98
CA ASN A 202 18.51 -8.33 -28.88
C ASN A 202 17.09 -7.77 -28.84
N GLN A 203 16.41 -7.77 -29.99
CA GLN A 203 14.98 -7.48 -30.05
C GLN A 203 14.22 -8.65 -29.40
N VAL A 204 13.43 -8.35 -28.38
CA VAL A 204 12.65 -9.34 -27.61
C VAL A 204 11.16 -9.27 -27.90
N GLY A 205 10.68 -8.21 -28.54
CA GLY A 205 9.27 -8.05 -28.86
C GLY A 205 8.95 -6.79 -29.66
N ASN A 206 7.67 -6.66 -30.00
CA ASN A 206 7.08 -5.50 -30.65
C ASN A 206 5.74 -5.17 -29.98
N ILE A 207 5.48 -3.90 -29.74
CA ILE A 207 4.28 -3.38 -29.08
C ILE A 207 3.51 -2.54 -30.09
N GLN A 208 2.25 -2.89 -30.32
CA GLN A 208 1.36 -2.20 -31.25
C GLN A 208 0.34 -1.33 -30.49
N ALA A 209 -0.49 -0.61 -31.23
CA ALA A 209 -1.60 0.16 -30.67
C ALA A 209 -2.48 -0.68 -29.72
N GLY A 210 -2.82 -0.10 -28.57
CA GLY A 210 -3.48 -0.78 -27.46
C GLY A 210 -2.54 -1.52 -26.50
N GLY A 211 -1.27 -1.71 -26.88
CA GLY A 211 -0.24 -2.21 -25.98
C GLY A 211 0.29 -1.12 -25.04
N SER A 212 0.98 -1.54 -23.98
CA SER A 212 1.58 -0.62 -23.00
C SER A 212 2.96 -1.10 -22.54
N PHE A 213 3.76 -0.17 -21.99
CA PHE A 213 5.08 -0.48 -21.45
C PHE A 213 5.50 0.48 -20.34
N GLY A 214 6.40 0.00 -19.49
CA GLY A 214 6.95 0.80 -18.41
C GLY A 214 6.06 0.88 -17.16
N GLU A 215 5.12 -0.04 -16.99
CA GLU A 215 4.21 -0.08 -15.83
C GLU A 215 4.91 -0.20 -14.47
N LEU A 216 5.99 -0.98 -14.39
CA LEU A 216 6.74 -1.19 -13.14
C LEU A 216 7.34 0.10 -12.58
N ALA A 217 7.59 1.08 -13.45
CA ALA A 217 8.03 2.41 -13.06
C ALA A 217 6.99 3.16 -12.22
N LEU A 218 5.71 2.80 -12.29
CA LEU A 218 4.67 3.42 -11.47
C LEU A 218 4.69 2.91 -10.02
N MET A 219 5.19 1.69 -9.78
CA MET A 219 5.21 1.08 -8.45
C MET A 219 6.43 1.49 -7.62
N TYR A 220 7.61 1.44 -8.22
CA TYR A 220 8.88 1.65 -7.52
C TYR A 220 9.93 2.28 -8.41
N ASN A 221 10.96 2.84 -7.78
CA ASN A 221 12.09 3.40 -8.48
C ASN A 221 13.05 2.32 -8.99
N ALA A 222 12.61 1.59 -10.01
CA ALA A 222 13.44 0.60 -10.69
C ALA A 222 14.00 1.14 -12.01
N PRO A 223 15.25 0.77 -12.35
CA PRO A 223 15.79 0.98 -13.69
C PRO A 223 14.91 0.31 -14.76
N ARG A 224 14.83 0.91 -15.94
CA ARG A 224 14.16 0.31 -17.09
C ARG A 224 14.81 -1.03 -17.46
N ALA A 225 14.01 -2.08 -17.58
CA ALA A 225 14.49 -3.41 -17.94
C ALA A 225 14.78 -3.57 -19.44
N ALA A 226 14.28 -2.67 -20.28
CA ALA A 226 14.40 -2.73 -21.73
C ALA A 226 14.48 -1.33 -22.34
N THR A 227 15.03 -1.26 -23.56
CA THR A 227 14.99 -0.08 -24.43
C THR A 227 13.81 -0.22 -25.38
N VAL A 228 12.99 0.82 -25.55
CA VAL A 228 11.82 0.81 -26.46
C VAL A 228 12.00 1.90 -27.50
N VAL A 229 11.87 1.52 -28.78
CA VAL A 229 12.19 2.38 -29.92
C VAL A 229 11.02 2.41 -30.90
N SER A 230 10.72 3.57 -31.50
CA SER A 230 9.70 3.66 -32.55
C SER A 230 10.12 2.86 -33.79
N ALA A 231 9.27 1.90 -34.21
CA ALA A 231 9.51 1.07 -35.38
C ALA A 231 9.18 1.80 -36.70
N GLU A 232 8.34 2.83 -36.61
CA GLU A 232 7.87 3.67 -37.72
C GLU A 232 7.78 5.15 -37.33
N SER A 233 7.48 6.02 -38.31
CA SER A 233 7.31 7.46 -38.09
C SER A 233 5.85 7.83 -37.82
N GLY A 234 5.64 8.90 -37.04
CA GLY A 234 4.30 9.38 -36.71
C GLY A 234 3.54 8.49 -35.72
N CYS A 235 4.26 7.88 -34.78
CA CYS A 235 3.66 7.17 -33.65
C CYS A 235 3.14 8.16 -32.60
N THR A 236 2.19 7.71 -31.78
CA THR A 236 1.65 8.47 -30.65
C THR A 236 1.53 7.56 -29.44
N VAL A 237 1.96 8.05 -28.29
CA VAL A 237 1.78 7.37 -27.00
C VAL A 237 1.09 8.29 -26.00
N TRP A 238 0.33 7.71 -25.08
CA TRP A 238 -0.12 8.37 -23.87
C TRP A 238 0.88 8.11 -22.76
N ALA A 239 1.24 9.13 -21.98
CA ALA A 239 2.19 9.02 -20.89
C ALA A 239 1.53 9.38 -19.56
N LEU A 240 1.79 8.59 -18.52
CA LEU A 240 1.39 8.86 -17.14
C LEU A 240 2.62 8.85 -16.24
N ASP A 241 2.81 9.89 -15.44
CA ASP A 241 3.94 9.94 -14.52
C ASP A 241 3.66 9.17 -13.21
N ARG A 242 4.73 8.65 -12.61
CA ARG A 242 4.70 7.89 -11.35
C ARG A 242 4.06 8.70 -10.21
N VAL A 243 4.44 9.96 -10.07
CA VAL A 243 4.04 10.79 -8.93
C VAL A 243 2.53 11.02 -8.96
N THR A 244 1.98 11.40 -10.11
CA THR A 244 0.55 11.56 -10.34
C THR A 244 -0.21 10.26 -10.11
N PHE A 245 0.25 9.14 -10.67
CA PHE A 245 -0.39 7.84 -10.43
C PHE A 245 -0.46 7.51 -8.94
N ARG A 246 0.67 7.62 -8.22
CA ARG A 246 0.72 7.33 -6.78
C ARG A 246 -0.09 8.33 -5.95
N ARG A 247 -0.10 9.62 -6.31
CA ARG A 247 -0.92 10.63 -5.63
C ARG A 247 -2.42 10.35 -5.80
N ILE A 248 -2.89 9.99 -6.99
CA ILE A 248 -4.31 9.62 -7.21
C ILE A 248 -4.71 8.41 -6.33
N LEU A 249 -3.86 7.38 -6.28
CA LEU A 249 -4.12 6.19 -5.44
C LEU A 249 -4.08 6.49 -3.94
N MET A 250 -3.11 7.31 -3.51
CA MET A 250 -2.98 7.68 -2.10
C MET A 250 -4.14 8.60 -1.69
N GLU A 251 -4.40 9.68 -2.42
CA GLU A 251 -5.41 10.66 -2.03
C GLU A 251 -6.80 10.04 -1.86
N SER A 252 -7.22 9.17 -2.78
CA SER A 252 -8.49 8.46 -2.67
C SER A 252 -8.56 7.52 -1.46
N THR A 253 -7.49 6.76 -1.18
CA THR A 253 -7.43 5.86 -0.01
C THR A 253 -7.38 6.64 1.31
N PHE A 254 -6.66 7.76 1.37
CA PHE A 254 -6.60 8.64 2.53
C PHE A 254 -7.89 9.43 2.74
N ALA A 255 -8.50 9.95 1.68
CA ALA A 255 -9.79 10.64 1.75
C ALA A 255 -10.87 9.68 2.26
N ARG A 256 -10.90 8.44 1.74
CA ARG A 256 -11.79 7.39 2.23
C ARG A 256 -11.55 7.09 3.71
N ARG A 257 -10.29 6.87 4.11
CA ARG A 257 -9.94 6.58 5.50
C ARG A 257 -10.32 7.73 6.43
N ARG A 258 -10.06 8.97 6.05
CA ARG A 258 -10.40 10.16 6.84
C ARG A 258 -11.90 10.36 6.95
N MET A 259 -12.64 10.14 5.86
CA MET A 259 -14.11 10.16 5.87
C MET A 259 -14.65 9.11 6.84
N TYR A 260 -14.11 7.89 6.80
CA TYR A 260 -14.50 6.82 7.72
C TYR A 260 -14.10 7.11 9.16
N GLU A 261 -12.87 7.56 9.43
CA GLU A 261 -12.43 7.89 10.79
C GLU A 261 -13.31 8.99 11.40
N SER A 262 -13.63 10.03 10.63
CA SER A 262 -14.53 11.11 11.07
C SER A 262 -15.96 10.60 11.33
N PHE A 263 -16.47 9.74 10.44
CA PHE A 263 -17.78 9.13 10.62
C PHE A 263 -17.82 8.19 11.84
N LEU A 264 -16.82 7.33 12.02
CA LEU A 264 -16.75 6.37 13.12
C LEU A 264 -16.57 7.05 14.47
N GLU A 265 -16.00 8.26 14.50
CA GLU A 265 -15.94 9.11 15.70
C GLU A 265 -17.33 9.65 16.10
N GLU A 266 -18.21 9.91 15.14
CA GLU A 266 -19.60 10.32 15.40
C GLU A 266 -20.49 9.16 15.88
N VAL A 267 -20.12 7.89 15.61
CA VAL A 267 -20.92 6.71 15.94
C VAL A 267 -20.88 6.43 17.45
N PRO A 268 -22.01 6.54 18.18
CA PRO A 268 -22.01 6.39 19.64
C PRO A 268 -21.54 5.01 20.12
N LEU A 269 -21.83 3.96 19.34
CA LEU A 269 -21.38 2.59 19.62
C LEU A 269 -19.85 2.47 19.72
N LEU A 270 -19.11 3.28 18.95
CA LEU A 270 -17.67 3.19 18.80
C LEU A 270 -16.93 4.23 19.65
N ALA A 271 -17.64 5.02 20.44
CA ALA A 271 -17.08 6.11 21.24
C ALA A 271 -16.06 5.64 22.28
N SER A 272 -16.15 4.38 22.74
CA SER A 272 -15.19 3.79 23.69
C SER A 272 -13.90 3.28 23.04
N LEU A 273 -13.82 3.23 21.71
CA LEU A 273 -12.65 2.74 20.99
C LEU A 273 -11.61 3.85 20.85
N ASN A 274 -10.33 3.50 20.98
CA ASN A 274 -9.25 4.45 20.71
C ASN A 274 -9.06 4.69 19.19
N PRO A 275 -8.33 5.75 18.78
CA PRO A 275 -8.15 6.06 17.36
C PRO A 275 -7.53 4.92 16.53
N TYR A 276 -6.61 4.15 17.11
CA TYR A 276 -5.97 3.01 16.43
C TYR A 276 -6.95 1.85 16.20
N GLU A 277 -7.84 1.58 17.15
CA GLU A 277 -8.91 0.58 17.01
C GLU A 277 -9.94 1.01 15.95
N ARG A 278 -10.39 2.27 15.98
CA ARG A 278 -11.30 2.82 14.96
C ARG A 278 -10.68 2.77 13.57
N SER A 279 -9.39 3.08 13.45
CA SER A 279 -8.68 2.99 12.18
C SER A 279 -8.67 1.57 11.60
N LYS A 280 -8.52 0.52 12.44
CA LYS A 280 -8.60 -0.87 11.95
C LYS A 280 -9.99 -1.21 11.42
N ILE A 281 -11.04 -0.64 12.00
CA ILE A 281 -12.41 -0.80 11.52
C ILE A 281 -12.58 -0.07 10.20
N ALA A 282 -12.10 1.18 10.08
CA ALA A 282 -12.14 1.96 8.84
C ALA A 282 -11.47 1.21 7.67
N ASP A 283 -10.33 0.58 7.91
CA ASP A 283 -9.60 -0.21 6.89
C ASP A 283 -10.34 -1.50 6.47
N ALA A 284 -11.29 -1.99 7.28
CA ALA A 284 -12.04 -3.21 7.02
C ALA A 284 -13.48 -2.98 6.52
N LEU A 285 -13.93 -1.72 6.43
CA LEU A 285 -15.27 -1.38 5.97
C LEU A 285 -15.35 -1.36 4.45
N GLU A 286 -16.42 -1.95 3.92
CA GLU A 286 -16.77 -1.90 2.50
C GLU A 286 -18.00 -1.02 2.30
N THR A 287 -17.92 -0.02 1.41
CA THR A 287 -19.09 0.79 1.05
C THR A 287 -20.11 -0.04 0.26
N LYS A 288 -21.37 -0.03 0.68
CA LYS A 288 -22.52 -0.49 -0.12
C LYS A 288 -23.57 0.62 -0.27
N LYS A 289 -24.19 0.68 -1.45
CA LYS A 289 -25.22 1.67 -1.79
C LYS A 289 -26.51 0.94 -2.14
N PHE A 290 -27.63 1.48 -1.66
CA PHE A 290 -28.96 0.94 -1.87
C PHE A 290 -29.89 2.07 -2.34
N ALA A 291 -30.76 1.79 -3.29
CA ALA A 291 -31.80 2.71 -3.73
C ALA A 291 -32.93 2.82 -2.70
N ALA A 292 -33.73 3.88 -2.78
CA ALA A 292 -34.93 3.99 -1.96
C ALA A 292 -35.91 2.84 -2.29
N GLY A 293 -36.46 2.21 -1.26
CA GLY A 293 -37.33 1.03 -1.35
C GLY A 293 -36.58 -0.30 -1.47
N GLU A 294 -35.25 -0.29 -1.58
CA GLU A 294 -34.44 -1.51 -1.69
C GLU A 294 -34.29 -2.20 -0.33
N VAL A 295 -34.39 -3.53 -0.32
CA VAL A 295 -34.22 -4.35 0.87
C VAL A 295 -32.74 -4.62 1.12
N ILE A 296 -32.23 -4.19 2.28
CA ILE A 296 -30.83 -4.35 2.69
C ILE A 296 -30.60 -5.71 3.37
N ILE A 297 -31.58 -6.16 4.16
CA ILE A 297 -31.58 -7.44 4.88
C ILE A 297 -32.98 -8.03 4.78
N ASN A 298 -33.11 -9.33 4.53
CA ASN A 298 -34.37 -10.04 4.73
C ASN A 298 -34.37 -10.76 6.09
N GLU A 299 -35.52 -10.75 6.73
CA GLU A 299 -35.78 -11.60 7.90
C GLU A 299 -35.61 -13.08 7.55
N GLY A 300 -35.04 -13.86 8.47
CA GLY A 300 -34.80 -15.29 8.30
C GLY A 300 -33.53 -15.65 7.50
N ASP A 301 -32.92 -14.70 6.80
CA ASP A 301 -31.66 -14.96 6.11
C ASP A 301 -30.52 -15.23 7.11
N PRO A 302 -29.46 -15.97 6.72
CA PRO A 302 -28.25 -16.07 7.53
C PRO A 302 -27.52 -14.72 7.68
N GLY A 303 -27.05 -14.41 8.88
CA GLY A 303 -26.27 -13.20 9.15
C GLY A 303 -24.79 -13.33 8.82
N HIS A 304 -24.34 -12.67 7.75
CA HIS A 304 -22.91 -12.69 7.34
C HIS A 304 -22.20 -11.34 7.46
N ALA A 305 -22.94 -10.25 7.68
CA ALA A 305 -22.39 -8.90 7.75
C ALA A 305 -23.12 -8.02 8.76
N PHE A 306 -22.41 -7.04 9.28
CA PHE A 306 -22.87 -5.94 10.11
C PHE A 306 -22.83 -4.65 9.29
N TYR A 307 -23.74 -3.72 9.55
CA TYR A 307 -23.85 -2.49 8.78
C TYR A 307 -23.88 -1.25 9.68
N LEU A 308 -23.13 -0.22 9.27
CA LEU A 308 -23.15 1.13 9.84
C LEU A 308 -23.78 2.08 8.83
N LEU A 309 -24.78 2.86 9.22
CA LEU A 309 -25.50 3.76 8.33
C LEU A 309 -24.74 5.08 8.15
N GLU A 310 -24.11 5.27 6.98
CA GLU A 310 -23.30 6.45 6.67
C GLU A 310 -24.16 7.64 6.19
N SER A 311 -25.20 7.37 5.41
CA SER A 311 -26.14 8.38 4.91
C SER A 311 -27.47 7.76 4.51
N GLY A 312 -28.54 8.55 4.58
CA GLY A 312 -29.90 8.11 4.30
C GLY A 312 -30.58 7.53 5.53
N GLU A 313 -31.75 6.95 5.32
CA GLU A 313 -32.62 6.41 6.36
C GLU A 313 -33.14 5.02 5.98
N ALA A 314 -33.29 4.14 6.96
CA ALA A 314 -33.82 2.79 6.77
C ALA A 314 -34.76 2.39 7.91
N ASP A 315 -35.68 1.47 7.62
CA ASP A 315 -36.66 0.98 8.59
C ASP A 315 -36.57 -0.54 8.75
N ALA A 316 -36.74 -1.03 9.98
CA ALA A 316 -36.87 -2.46 10.28
C ALA A 316 -38.33 -2.89 10.34
N TYR A 317 -38.62 -4.06 9.78
CA TYR A 317 -39.94 -4.71 9.78
C TYR A 317 -39.83 -6.17 10.22
N ILE A 318 -40.83 -6.66 10.97
CA ILE A 318 -40.89 -8.07 11.41
C ILE A 318 -42.21 -8.71 10.98
N GLY A 319 -42.12 -9.86 10.31
CA GLY A 319 -43.25 -10.65 9.86
C GLY A 319 -43.97 -9.99 8.68
N GLN A 320 -44.91 -9.08 8.97
CA GLN A 320 -45.66 -8.37 7.95
C GLN A 320 -44.98 -7.05 7.55
N PRO A 321 -45.05 -6.62 6.27
CA PRO A 321 -44.42 -5.39 5.79
C PRO A 321 -44.85 -4.10 6.51
N ASP A 322 -46.00 -4.09 7.18
CA ASP A 322 -46.51 -2.90 7.89
C ASP A 322 -46.09 -2.84 9.38
N ASN A 323 -45.45 -3.90 9.90
CA ASN A 323 -45.04 -3.96 11.30
C ASN A 323 -43.63 -3.38 11.49
N LYS A 324 -43.53 -2.03 11.44
CA LYS A 324 -42.29 -1.28 11.65
C LYS A 324 -41.86 -1.34 13.12
N VAL A 325 -40.64 -1.83 13.37
CA VAL A 325 -40.10 -2.02 14.73
C VAL A 325 -38.95 -1.08 15.09
N CYS A 326 -38.25 -0.53 14.10
CA CYS A 326 -37.15 0.40 14.32
C CYS A 326 -36.98 1.34 13.12
N HIS A 327 -36.46 2.53 13.37
CA HIS A 327 -36.08 3.52 12.36
C HIS A 327 -34.61 3.87 12.58
N TYR A 328 -33.82 3.84 11.50
CA TYR A 328 -32.38 4.09 11.50
C TYR A 328 -32.06 5.35 10.70
N LYS A 329 -31.18 6.16 11.27
CA LYS A 329 -30.59 7.37 10.66
C LYS A 329 -29.07 7.28 10.65
N LYS A 330 -28.42 8.25 10.01
CA LYS A 330 -26.95 8.36 10.01
C LYS A 330 -26.36 8.16 11.41
N GLY A 331 -25.35 7.30 11.50
CA GLY A 331 -24.66 6.95 12.74
C GLY A 331 -25.23 5.73 13.46
N ASP A 332 -26.45 5.30 13.11
CA ASP A 332 -27.02 4.06 13.63
C ASP A 332 -26.43 2.83 12.92
N TYR A 333 -26.75 1.66 13.47
CA TYR A 333 -26.23 0.38 13.00
C TYR A 333 -27.31 -0.69 13.02
N PHE A 334 -27.10 -1.76 12.26
CA PHE A 334 -27.99 -2.93 12.28
C PHE A 334 -27.29 -4.21 11.78
N GLY A 335 -27.92 -5.35 12.06
CA GLY A 335 -27.45 -6.66 11.62
C GLY A 335 -26.43 -7.31 12.56
N GLU A 336 -26.19 -6.75 13.72
CA GLU A 336 -25.34 -7.29 14.77
C GLU A 336 -25.94 -8.55 15.43
N LEU A 337 -27.26 -8.62 15.62
CA LEU A 337 -27.91 -9.71 16.38
C LEU A 337 -27.58 -11.09 15.81
N ALA A 338 -27.66 -11.22 14.47
CA ALA A 338 -27.37 -12.48 13.79
C ALA A 338 -25.89 -12.89 13.91
N LEU A 339 -24.98 -11.93 14.10
CA LEU A 339 -23.55 -12.21 14.29
C LEU A 339 -23.22 -12.55 15.75
N LEU A 340 -23.93 -11.93 16.71
CA LEU A 340 -23.72 -12.11 18.14
C LEU A 340 -24.29 -13.42 18.67
N ASN A 341 -25.43 -13.85 18.11
CA ASN A 341 -26.22 -14.98 18.61
C ASN A 341 -26.15 -16.20 17.67
N ASP A 342 -25.42 -16.10 16.57
CA ASP A 342 -25.33 -17.12 15.52
C ASP A 342 -26.70 -17.61 15.05
N ALA A 343 -27.64 -16.67 14.93
CA ALA A 343 -29.03 -16.90 14.60
C ALA A 343 -29.40 -16.23 13.27
N PRO A 344 -30.51 -16.65 12.62
CA PRO A 344 -31.04 -15.94 11.45
C PRO A 344 -31.35 -14.46 11.72
N ARG A 345 -31.46 -13.66 10.66
CA ARG A 345 -31.85 -12.24 10.74
C ARG A 345 -33.23 -12.11 11.39
N ALA A 346 -33.30 -11.31 12.45
CA ALA A 346 -34.53 -11.16 13.24
C ALA A 346 -35.57 -10.20 12.62
N ALA A 347 -35.17 -9.39 11.65
CA ALA A 347 -36.02 -8.41 10.98
C ALA A 347 -35.51 -8.13 9.56
N SER A 348 -36.43 -7.70 8.69
CA SER A 348 -36.09 -7.17 7.38
C SER A 348 -35.75 -5.68 7.50
N ILE A 349 -34.73 -5.21 6.78
CA ILE A 349 -34.33 -3.80 6.76
C ILE A 349 -34.54 -3.24 5.35
N VAL A 350 -35.30 -2.16 5.22
CA VAL A 350 -35.62 -1.53 3.93
C VAL A 350 -35.15 -0.09 3.93
N ALA A 351 -34.47 0.31 2.86
CA ALA A 351 -34.05 1.69 2.65
C ALA A 351 -35.27 2.58 2.38
N THR A 352 -35.45 3.65 3.14
CA THR A 352 -36.54 4.63 2.94
C THR A 352 -36.12 5.80 2.04
N SER A 353 -34.82 6.06 1.98
CA SER A 353 -34.17 6.99 1.05
C SER A 353 -33.03 6.26 0.32
N PRO A 354 -32.34 6.89 -0.65
CA PRO A 354 -31.04 6.39 -1.08
C PRO A 354 -30.12 6.26 0.14
N VAL A 355 -29.58 5.06 0.36
CA VAL A 355 -28.81 4.70 1.55
C VAL A 355 -27.39 4.32 1.17
N LYS A 356 -26.43 4.76 1.99
CA LYS A 356 -25.03 4.32 1.96
C LYS A 356 -24.68 3.73 3.31
N VAL A 357 -24.09 2.54 3.31
CA VAL A 357 -23.66 1.85 4.52
C VAL A 357 -22.21 1.39 4.43
N GLY A 358 -21.54 1.37 5.57
CA GLY A 358 -20.29 0.64 5.77
C GLY A 358 -20.61 -0.78 6.20
N SER A 359 -20.23 -1.76 5.39
CA SER A 359 -20.44 -3.19 5.62
C SER A 359 -19.18 -3.83 6.23
N LEU A 360 -19.34 -4.59 7.30
CA LEU A 360 -18.28 -5.34 7.97
C LEU A 360 -18.64 -6.84 8.02
N GLY A 361 -17.82 -7.70 7.43
CA GLY A 361 -18.07 -9.15 7.43
C GLY A 361 -17.95 -9.79 8.81
N LYS A 362 -18.62 -10.94 9.04
CA LYS A 362 -18.66 -11.68 10.32
C LYS A 362 -17.30 -11.87 10.99
N ASN A 363 -16.29 -12.33 10.23
CA ASN A 363 -14.94 -12.56 10.77
C ASN A 363 -14.25 -11.26 11.21
N ALA A 364 -14.44 -10.18 10.44
CA ALA A 364 -13.89 -8.88 10.77
C ALA A 364 -14.62 -8.27 11.98
N PHE A 365 -15.95 -8.42 12.06
CA PHE A 365 -16.78 -8.02 13.20
C PHE A 365 -16.29 -8.66 14.50
N GLN A 366 -16.15 -10.00 14.54
CA GLN A 366 -15.70 -10.70 15.75
C GLN A 366 -14.29 -10.28 16.19
N ARG A 367 -13.39 -10.03 15.23
CA ARG A 367 -12.00 -9.66 15.54
C ARG A 367 -11.85 -8.19 15.95
N LEU A 368 -12.63 -7.28 15.35
CA LEU A 368 -12.43 -5.83 15.47
C LEU A 368 -13.40 -5.16 16.44
N LEU A 369 -14.61 -5.71 16.64
CA LEU A 369 -15.64 -5.15 17.52
C LEU A 369 -15.78 -5.89 18.86
N GLY A 370 -14.89 -6.84 19.15
CA GLY A 370 -14.81 -7.48 20.47
C GLY A 370 -14.83 -6.51 21.66
N PRO A 371 -14.12 -5.36 21.63
CA PRO A 371 -14.16 -4.40 22.74
C PRO A 371 -15.55 -3.78 23.00
N VAL A 372 -16.40 -3.69 21.97
CA VAL A 372 -17.75 -3.11 22.06
C VAL A 372 -18.86 -4.17 22.08
N GLU A 373 -18.51 -5.45 22.03
CA GLU A 373 -19.47 -6.57 22.06
C GLU A 373 -20.39 -6.49 23.29
N GLY A 374 -19.83 -6.14 24.44
CA GLY A 374 -20.60 -5.96 25.69
C GLY A 374 -21.63 -4.83 25.62
N ILE A 375 -21.40 -3.79 24.80
CA ILE A 375 -22.37 -2.72 24.57
C ILE A 375 -23.48 -3.23 23.64
N LEU A 376 -23.11 -3.92 22.57
CA LEU A 376 -24.06 -4.49 21.62
C LEU A 376 -25.03 -5.47 22.26
N ARG A 377 -24.54 -6.32 23.18
CA ARG A 377 -25.38 -7.29 23.90
C ARG A 377 -26.35 -6.66 24.91
N ARG A 378 -26.10 -5.42 25.35
CA ARG A 378 -26.98 -4.71 26.30
C ARG A 378 -28.13 -3.96 25.60
N THR A 379 -28.03 -3.72 24.30
CA THR A 379 -29.08 -3.02 23.54
C THR A 379 -30.33 -3.90 23.47
N LYS A 380 -31.45 -3.40 24.02
CA LYS A 380 -32.75 -4.07 23.99
C LYS A 380 -33.58 -3.54 22.84
N TYR A 381 -34.16 -4.43 22.04
CA TYR A 381 -35.06 -4.09 20.95
C TYR A 381 -36.49 -4.49 21.29
N GLN A 382 -37.43 -3.55 21.20
CA GLN A 382 -38.85 -3.82 21.47
C GLN A 382 -39.45 -4.64 20.33
N GLY A 383 -40.14 -5.74 20.66
CA GLY A 383 -40.81 -6.58 19.66
C GLY A 383 -39.90 -7.49 18.84
N VAL A 384 -38.58 -7.49 19.09
CA VAL A 384 -37.62 -8.39 18.43
C VAL A 384 -37.29 -9.55 19.37
N ALA A 385 -37.49 -10.78 18.92
CA ALA A 385 -36.97 -11.96 19.63
C ALA A 385 -35.45 -11.99 19.46
N THR A 386 -34.71 -11.47 20.44
CA THR A 386 -33.25 -11.38 20.36
C THR A 386 -32.56 -12.73 20.59
N GLY A 387 -33.27 -13.76 21.08
CA GLY A 387 -32.69 -15.06 21.44
C GLY A 387 -31.75 -15.00 22.65
N VAL A 388 -31.63 -13.83 23.31
CA VAL A 388 -30.92 -13.66 24.56
C VAL A 388 -31.94 -13.92 25.68
N GLU A 389 -32.21 -15.20 25.97
CA GLU A 389 -32.80 -15.53 27.27
C GLU A 389 -31.83 -15.04 28.37
N GLU A 390 -32.40 -14.41 29.39
CA GLU A 390 -31.68 -13.74 30.48
C GLU A 390 -30.63 -14.66 31.11
N MET A 391 -29.36 -14.50 30.72
CA MET A 391 -28.27 -15.03 31.54
C MET A 391 -28.05 -14.04 32.69
N ASP A 392 -28.82 -14.22 33.76
CA ASP A 392 -28.62 -13.52 35.03
C ASP A 392 -27.20 -13.86 35.56
N PRO A 393 -26.30 -12.88 35.74
CA PRO A 393 -24.93 -13.14 36.22
C PRO A 393 -24.84 -13.69 37.64
N LEU A 394 -25.97 -13.90 38.34
CA LEU A 394 -26.01 -14.29 39.75
C LEU A 394 -26.76 -15.60 40.05
N HIS A 395 -26.99 -16.47 39.07
CA HIS A 395 -27.46 -17.84 39.34
C HIS A 395 -26.47 -18.91 38.84
N THR A 396 -25.36 -19.05 39.58
CA THR A 396 -24.73 -20.37 39.77
C THR A 396 -25.35 -21.00 41.01
N GLY A 397 -26.21 -22.00 40.80
CA GLY A 397 -26.63 -22.97 41.82
C GLY A 397 -25.83 -24.25 41.72
#